data_AF-A0A6C0FAE7-F1
#
_entry.id   AF-A0A6C0FAE7-F1
#
_cell.length_a   1.000
_cell.length_b   1.000
_cell.length_c   1.000
_cell.angle_alpha   90.00
_cell.angle_beta   90.00
_cell.angle_gamma   90.00
#
_symmetry.space_group_name_H-M   'P 1'
#
loop_
_entity.id
_entity.type
_entity.pdbx_description
1 polymer ?
#
loop_
_entity_poly.entity_id
_entity_poly.type
_entity_poly.pdbx_seq_one_letter_code
_entity_poly.pdbx_strand_id
1 'polypeptide(L)'
;MSTNNQENVESVKKGPPPTKGAPPNFMVAYLIPLFLYFFASFKLYMSAIDDKGVPTNSNPQSKIALLQLAFMVGLFLMMYSFNIKTYALNCPVDSKNFALNAFLYTFLPFIFIMGTLITILVMMPGWKAPFSNTIGYFIVKNVWARKLFKLQEWIKVDGYDDATTGPLKRFNSINNRTFFVNELTPDNFFEGIKSLNIGPGSQFGFHPKNVPNKKIPGTEMVNPMTGGVNIMKQLYSAVILKDMISEFIWYFLGGLLAYSVSQINIIDGACDKGVQKDKEFDSGEAEEAATSA
;
A
#
# COMPACT_ATOMS: atom_id res chain seq x y z
N MET A 1 28.28 29.94 70.62
CA MET A 1 27.88 30.82 69.50
C MET A 1 28.41 30.20 68.23
N SER A 2 27.56 29.40 67.55
CA SER A 2 27.91 28.73 66.30
C SER A 2 27.09 29.38 65.18
N THR A 3 27.79 29.80 64.15
CA THR A 3 27.33 30.50 62.94
C THR A 3 26.46 29.61 62.06
N ASN A 4 25.31 30.11 61.61
CA ASN A 4 24.51 29.47 60.55
C ASN A 4 24.51 30.35 59.30
N ASN A 5 25.11 29.83 58.23
CA ASN A 5 25.03 30.35 56.87
C ASN A 5 23.63 30.09 56.31
N GLN A 6 22.94 31.13 55.83
CA GLN A 6 21.76 30.99 54.97
C GLN A 6 22.21 31.06 53.51
N GLU A 7 22.11 29.93 52.80
CA GLU A 7 22.18 29.87 51.34
C GLU A 7 20.82 30.27 50.75
N ASN A 8 20.82 31.31 49.92
CA ASN A 8 19.67 31.75 49.13
C ASN A 8 19.45 30.79 47.97
N VAL A 9 18.31 30.08 47.94
CA VAL A 9 17.85 29.35 46.76
C VAL A 9 16.99 30.28 45.91
N GLU A 10 17.54 30.71 44.79
CA GLU A 10 16.90 31.55 43.78
C GLU A 10 15.85 30.73 43.00
N SER A 11 14.58 31.11 43.13
CA SER A 11 13.44 30.48 42.45
C SER A 11 13.49 30.72 40.94
N VAL A 12 13.77 29.68 40.16
CA VAL A 12 13.72 29.70 38.69
C VAL A 12 12.27 29.98 38.22
N LYS A 13 12.05 31.15 37.60
CA LYS A 13 10.77 31.50 36.96
C LYS A 13 10.51 30.55 35.79
N LYS A 14 9.48 29.69 35.92
CA LYS A 14 8.95 28.90 34.80
C LYS A 14 8.35 29.85 33.76
N GLY A 15 8.93 29.84 32.55
CA GLY A 15 8.38 30.55 31.39
C GLY A 15 6.98 30.03 31.00
N PRO A 16 6.24 30.79 30.18
CA PRO A 16 4.89 30.41 29.75
C PRO A 16 4.92 29.08 28.99
N PRO A 17 3.89 28.23 29.15
CA PRO A 17 3.82 26.94 28.47
C PRO A 17 3.81 27.16 26.94
N PRO A 18 4.52 26.32 26.17
CA PRO A 18 4.54 26.43 24.72
C PRO A 18 3.12 26.27 24.16
N THR A 19 2.73 27.18 23.27
CA THR A 19 1.47 27.12 22.53
C THR A 19 1.40 25.82 21.74
N LYS A 20 0.51 24.91 22.15
CA LYS A 20 0.30 23.60 21.51
C LYS A 20 -0.28 23.82 20.10
N GLY A 21 0.57 23.84 19.08
CA GLY A 21 0.12 23.57 17.72
C GLY A 21 -0.52 22.18 17.67
N ALA A 22 -1.65 22.04 16.96
CA ALA A 22 -2.30 20.74 16.82
C ALA A 22 -1.31 19.74 16.19
N PRO A 23 -1.12 18.53 16.77
CA PRO A 23 -0.23 17.56 16.18
C PRO A 23 -0.73 17.19 14.77
N PRO A 24 0.17 17.03 13.78
CA PRO A 24 -0.23 16.61 12.45
C PRO A 24 -1.01 15.30 12.53
N ASN A 25 -2.06 15.17 11.74
CA ASN A 25 -2.87 13.95 11.74
C ASN A 25 -2.07 12.81 11.11
N PHE A 26 -1.76 11.76 11.88
CA PHE A 26 -1.02 10.57 11.43
C PHE A 26 -1.58 10.00 10.13
N MET A 27 -2.92 9.95 9.99
CA MET A 27 -3.58 9.43 8.80
C MET A 27 -3.18 10.21 7.53
N VAL A 28 -3.14 11.55 7.63
CA VAL A 28 -2.76 12.42 6.50
C VAL A 28 -1.28 12.24 6.16
N ALA A 29 -0.42 12.19 7.18
CA ALA A 29 1.01 11.93 6.99
C ALA A 29 1.26 10.54 6.37
N TYR A 30 0.47 9.54 6.75
CA TYR A 30 0.58 8.16 6.30
C TYR A 30 0.20 7.97 4.82
N LEU A 31 -0.74 8.77 4.30
CA LEU A 31 -1.14 8.69 2.90
C LEU A 31 0.01 9.07 1.94
N ILE A 32 0.90 9.98 2.32
CA ILE A 32 1.99 10.45 1.46
C ILE A 32 2.93 9.29 1.04
N PRO A 33 3.60 8.57 1.96
CA PRO A 33 4.46 7.46 1.57
C PRO A 33 3.68 6.33 0.90
N LEU A 34 2.41 6.13 1.25
CA LEU A 34 1.56 5.12 0.63
C LEU A 34 1.30 5.42 -0.86
N PHE A 35 0.97 6.67 -1.20
CA PHE A 35 0.83 7.10 -2.60
C PHE A 35 2.16 7.07 -3.34
N LEU A 36 3.27 7.50 -2.71
CA LEU A 36 4.59 7.44 -3.33
C LEU A 36 4.97 6.00 -3.69
N TYR A 37 4.76 5.07 -2.76
CA TYR A 37 4.96 3.64 -3.01
C TYR A 37 4.06 3.14 -4.14
N PHE A 38 2.76 3.48 -4.13
CA PHE A 38 1.83 3.13 -5.19
C PHE A 38 2.30 3.60 -6.58
N PHE A 39 2.67 4.87 -6.73
CA PHE A 39 3.09 5.38 -8.05
C PHE A 39 4.45 4.82 -8.48
N ALA A 40 5.38 4.61 -7.54
CA ALA A 40 6.68 4.02 -7.84
C ALA A 40 6.54 2.55 -8.26
N SER A 41 5.78 1.75 -7.52
CA SER A 41 5.49 0.35 -7.86
C SER A 41 4.75 0.23 -9.19
N PHE A 42 3.80 1.13 -9.49
CA PHE A 42 3.08 1.13 -10.76
C PHE A 42 4.03 1.37 -11.94
N LYS A 43 4.94 2.34 -11.81
CA LYS A 43 5.97 2.59 -12.82
C LYS A 43 6.90 1.40 -13.01
N LEU A 44 7.30 0.73 -11.93
CA LEU A 44 8.15 -0.46 -12.00
C LEU A 44 7.44 -1.62 -12.70
N TYR A 45 6.19 -1.93 -12.35
CA TYR A 45 5.40 -2.94 -13.05
C TYR A 45 5.25 -2.61 -14.53
N MET A 46 4.92 -1.35 -14.87
CA MET A 46 4.79 -0.92 -16.27
C MET A 46 6.10 -1.02 -17.07
N SER A 47 7.27 -1.09 -16.41
CA SER A 47 8.55 -1.31 -17.11
C SER A 47 8.68 -2.73 -17.69
N ALA A 48 7.85 -3.68 -17.27
CA ALA A 48 7.87 -5.06 -17.77
C ALA A 48 7.33 -5.20 -19.20
N ILE A 49 6.64 -4.18 -19.73
CA ILE A 49 6.04 -4.19 -21.07
C ILE A 49 6.47 -2.95 -21.86
N ASP A 50 6.79 -3.13 -23.14
CA ASP A 50 7.10 -2.00 -24.02
C ASP A 50 5.83 -1.35 -24.62
N ASP A 51 6.03 -0.30 -25.42
CA ASP A 51 4.93 0.39 -26.11
C ASP A 51 4.22 -0.49 -27.16
N LYS A 52 4.88 -1.56 -27.61
CA LYS A 52 4.35 -2.55 -28.55
C LYS A 52 3.68 -3.73 -27.83
N GLY A 53 3.56 -3.70 -26.50
CA GLY A 53 2.91 -4.76 -25.73
C GLY A 53 3.75 -6.02 -25.59
N VAL A 54 5.05 -5.94 -25.84
CA VAL A 54 5.99 -7.06 -25.78
C VAL A 54 6.67 -7.07 -24.40
N PRO A 55 6.84 -8.24 -23.75
CA PRO A 55 7.60 -8.35 -22.52
C PRO A 55 9.02 -7.85 -22.71
N THR A 56 9.52 -7.06 -21.76
CA THR A 56 10.90 -6.59 -21.74
C THR A 56 11.78 -7.53 -20.92
N ASN A 57 13.11 -7.38 -21.03
CA ASN A 57 14.07 -8.08 -20.17
C ASN A 57 14.19 -7.46 -18.76
N SER A 58 13.30 -6.54 -18.38
CA SER A 58 13.35 -5.94 -17.04
C SER A 58 12.89 -6.96 -16.00
N ASN A 59 13.53 -6.94 -14.83
CA ASN A 59 13.09 -7.70 -13.66
C ASN A 59 12.40 -6.72 -12.69
N PRO A 60 11.10 -6.45 -12.83
CA PRO A 60 10.37 -5.54 -11.96
C PRO A 60 10.23 -6.10 -10.54
N GLN A 61 10.13 -7.43 -10.38
CA GLN A 61 9.90 -8.08 -9.09
C GLN A 61 10.99 -7.76 -8.07
N SER A 62 12.28 -7.87 -8.45
CA SER A 62 13.37 -7.57 -7.52
C SER A 62 13.42 -6.10 -7.10
N LYS A 63 13.13 -5.18 -8.04
CA LYS A 63 13.07 -3.74 -7.76
C LYS A 63 11.90 -3.39 -6.85
N ILE A 64 10.75 -4.03 -7.04
CA ILE A 64 9.56 -3.84 -6.21
C ILE A 64 9.80 -4.38 -4.80
N ALA A 65 10.43 -5.55 -4.66
CA ALA A 65 10.77 -6.09 -3.35
C ALA A 65 11.71 -5.14 -2.56
N LEU A 66 12.71 -4.55 -3.23
CA LEU A 66 13.57 -3.54 -2.61
C LEU A 66 12.80 -2.26 -2.22
N LEU A 67 11.92 -1.79 -3.11
CA LEU A 67 11.07 -0.63 -2.85
C LEU A 67 10.11 -0.89 -1.66
N GLN A 68 9.57 -2.09 -1.55
CA GLN A 68 8.69 -2.51 -0.46
C GLN A 68 9.43 -2.59 0.87
N LEU A 69 10.67 -3.08 0.88
CA LEU A 69 11.54 -3.04 2.06
C LEU A 69 11.82 -1.59 2.49
N ALA A 70 12.20 -0.73 1.56
CA ALA A 70 12.44 0.69 1.84
C ALA A 70 11.18 1.40 2.35
N PHE A 71 10.02 1.09 1.76
CA PHE A 71 8.71 1.58 2.20
C PHE A 71 8.40 1.13 3.63
N MET A 72 8.65 -0.13 3.98
CA MET A 72 8.44 -0.65 5.33
C MET A 72 9.31 0.03 6.38
N VAL A 73 10.60 0.24 6.08
CA VAL A 73 11.50 0.99 6.96
C VAL A 73 11.02 2.43 7.12
N GLY A 74 10.64 3.09 6.02
CA GLY A 74 10.12 4.45 6.05
C GLY A 74 8.83 4.59 6.87
N LEU A 75 7.89 3.66 6.71
CA LEU A 75 6.66 3.61 7.50
C LEU A 75 6.93 3.42 8.99
N PHE A 76 7.84 2.51 9.33
CA PHE A 76 8.23 2.29 10.72
C PHE A 76 8.83 3.55 11.36
N LEU A 77 9.78 4.19 10.68
CA LEU A 77 10.43 5.41 11.18
C LEU A 77 9.43 6.57 11.35
N MET A 78 8.50 6.71 10.39
CA MET A 78 7.42 7.67 10.49
C MET A 78 6.53 7.38 11.70
N MET A 79 6.04 6.14 11.84
CA MET A 79 5.18 5.73 12.95
C MET A 79 5.87 5.92 14.31
N TYR A 80 7.14 5.54 14.42
CA TYR A 80 7.96 5.77 15.61
C TYR A 80 8.06 7.26 15.95
N SER A 81 8.23 8.13 14.95
CA SER A 81 8.30 9.59 15.14
C SER A 81 7.01 10.19 15.69
N PHE A 82 5.84 9.62 15.35
CA PHE A 82 4.57 10.00 15.96
C PHE A 82 4.42 9.43 17.37
N ASN A 83 4.73 8.15 17.53
CA ASN A 83 4.59 7.44 18.79
C ASN A 83 5.48 8.01 19.90
N ILE A 84 6.73 8.38 19.61
CA ILE A 84 7.63 8.99 20.60
C ILE A 84 7.11 10.36 21.05
N LYS A 85 6.45 11.13 20.17
CA LYS A 85 5.80 12.40 20.53
C LYS A 85 4.61 12.15 21.43
N THR A 86 3.74 11.19 21.10
CA THR A 86 2.63 10.80 21.98
C THR A 86 3.15 10.31 23.33
N TYR A 87 4.21 9.49 23.34
CA TYR A 87 4.81 8.97 24.56
C TYR A 87 5.39 10.10 25.43
N ALA A 88 6.06 11.09 24.84
CA ALA A 88 6.58 12.27 25.57
C ALA A 88 5.48 13.16 26.18
N LEU A 89 4.27 13.14 25.61
CA LEU A 89 3.14 13.90 26.13
C LEU A 89 2.47 13.21 27.34
N ASN A 90 2.61 11.88 27.44
CA ASN A 90 1.95 11.08 28.47
C ASN A 90 2.91 10.54 29.54
N CYS A 91 4.23 10.57 29.28
CA CYS A 91 5.26 10.00 30.16
C CYS A 91 6.42 10.98 30.40
N PRO A 92 7.04 10.98 31.60
CA PRO A 92 8.24 11.77 31.86
C PRO A 92 9.38 11.38 30.92
N VAL A 93 10.00 12.37 30.26
CA VAL A 93 11.08 12.13 29.28
C VAL A 93 12.33 11.57 29.97
N ASP A 94 12.55 11.91 31.25
CA ASP A 94 13.67 11.42 32.05
C ASP A 94 13.44 10.00 32.61
N SER A 95 12.32 9.36 32.28
CA SER A 95 12.05 8.00 32.71
C SER A 95 13.07 7.02 32.13
N LYS A 96 13.50 6.06 32.97
CA LYS A 96 14.40 5.00 32.54
C LYS A 96 13.81 4.26 31.34
N ASN A 97 14.62 4.07 30.30
CA ASN A 97 14.25 3.37 29.06
C ASN A 97 13.16 4.07 28.22
N PHE A 98 12.95 5.39 28.37
CA PHE A 98 11.94 6.14 27.63
C PHE A 98 11.92 5.82 26.12
N ALA A 99 13.07 5.95 25.45
CA ALA A 99 13.18 5.71 24.01
C ALA A 99 12.96 4.23 23.64
N LEU A 100 13.43 3.29 24.46
CA LEU A 100 13.25 1.86 24.23
C LEU A 100 11.78 1.45 24.36
N ASN A 101 11.06 1.98 25.35
CA ASN A 101 9.63 1.69 25.52
C ASN A 101 8.82 2.23 24.33
N ALA A 102 9.06 3.49 23.93
CA ALA A 102 8.43 4.06 22.74
C ALA A 102 8.73 3.23 21.47
N PHE A 103 9.96 2.73 21.34
CA PHE A 103 10.33 1.83 20.26
C PHE A 103 9.55 0.53 20.32
N LEU A 104 9.50 -0.16 21.46
CA LEU A 104 8.81 -1.45 21.59
C LEU A 104 7.30 -1.35 21.36
N TYR A 105 6.66 -0.30 21.88
CA TYR A 105 5.24 -0.03 21.62
C TYR A 105 4.95 0.26 20.15
N THR A 106 5.95 0.69 19.38
CA THR A 106 5.84 0.88 17.93
C THR A 106 6.16 -0.41 17.18
N PHE A 107 7.31 -1.00 17.48
CA PHE A 107 7.92 -2.10 16.74
C PHE A 107 7.10 -3.37 16.83
N LEU A 108 6.61 -3.74 18.01
CA LEU A 108 5.85 -4.97 18.19
C LEU A 108 4.54 -4.94 17.40
N PRO A 109 3.64 -3.93 17.55
CA PRO A 109 2.45 -3.86 16.71
C PRO A 109 2.79 -3.76 15.22
N PHE A 110 3.81 -2.99 14.85
CA PHE A 110 4.20 -2.83 13.46
C PHE A 110 4.65 -4.15 12.82
N ILE A 111 5.57 -4.88 13.44
CA ILE A 111 6.09 -6.13 12.84
C ILE A 111 5.01 -7.21 12.79
N PHE A 112 4.22 -7.37 13.85
CA PHE A 112 3.20 -8.42 13.91
C PHE A 112 2.00 -8.11 13.01
N ILE A 113 1.62 -6.85 12.85
CA ILE A 113 0.48 -6.47 12.00
C ILE A 113 0.94 -6.24 10.57
N MET A 114 1.84 -5.27 10.32
CA MET A 114 2.28 -4.95 8.96
C MET A 114 3.17 -6.03 8.35
N GLY A 115 4.12 -6.59 9.12
CA GLY A 115 5.00 -7.64 8.64
C GLY A 115 4.24 -8.91 8.25
N THR A 116 3.34 -9.38 9.13
CA THR A 116 2.47 -10.53 8.82
C THR A 116 1.53 -10.25 7.65
N LEU A 117 0.87 -9.07 7.63
CA LEU A 117 -0.01 -8.68 6.53
C LEU A 117 0.71 -8.73 5.19
N ILE A 118 1.89 -8.10 5.10
CA ILE A 118 2.69 -8.09 3.87
C ILE A 118 3.08 -9.51 3.46
N THR A 119 3.53 -10.33 4.41
CA THR A 119 3.93 -11.71 4.15
C THR A 119 2.76 -12.50 3.56
N ILE A 120 1.57 -12.35 4.13
CA ILE A 120 0.34 -12.98 3.62
C ILE A 120 0.02 -12.51 2.20
N LEU A 121 0.10 -11.20 1.92
CA LEU A 121 -0.23 -10.67 0.59
C LEU A 121 0.77 -11.09 -0.51
N VAL A 122 2.04 -11.29 -0.15
CA VAL A 122 3.08 -11.76 -1.08
C VAL A 122 2.99 -13.27 -1.29
N MET A 123 2.85 -14.06 -0.22
CA MET A 123 2.81 -15.53 -0.33
C MET A 123 1.47 -16.05 -0.85
N MET A 124 0.37 -15.34 -0.56
CA MET A 124 -0.98 -15.73 -0.93
C MET A 124 -1.69 -14.58 -1.67
N PRO A 125 -1.45 -14.41 -2.99
CA PRO A 125 -2.03 -13.31 -3.77
C PRO A 125 -3.56 -13.34 -3.78
N GLY A 126 -4.19 -14.49 -3.49
CA GLY A 126 -5.63 -14.61 -3.31
C GLY A 126 -6.22 -13.68 -2.23
N TRP A 127 -5.42 -13.24 -1.24
CA TRP A 127 -5.87 -12.26 -0.24
C TRP A 127 -6.06 -10.86 -0.81
N LYS A 128 -5.45 -10.54 -1.97
CA LYS A 128 -5.73 -9.31 -2.71
C LYS A 128 -7.04 -9.39 -3.52
N ALA A 129 -7.57 -10.59 -3.75
CA ALA A 129 -8.73 -10.79 -4.63
C ALA A 129 -10.00 -10.01 -4.20
N PRO A 130 -10.38 -9.92 -2.90
CA PRO A 130 -11.62 -9.25 -2.52
C PRO A 130 -11.67 -7.77 -2.94
N PHE A 131 -10.59 -7.02 -2.71
CA PHE A 131 -10.50 -5.62 -3.11
C PHE A 131 -10.13 -5.46 -4.59
N SER A 132 -9.27 -6.33 -5.14
CA SER A 132 -8.86 -6.27 -6.54
C SER A 132 -10.03 -6.54 -7.50
N ASN A 133 -10.83 -7.57 -7.22
CA ASN A 133 -11.93 -8.01 -8.10
C ASN A 133 -13.20 -7.17 -7.91
N THR A 134 -13.31 -6.46 -6.79
CA THR A 134 -14.45 -5.59 -6.51
C THR A 134 -14.10 -4.12 -6.81
N ILE A 135 -13.28 -3.51 -5.96
CA ILE A 135 -12.98 -2.07 -6.02
C ILE A 135 -11.99 -1.76 -7.14
N GLY A 136 -10.91 -2.55 -7.23
CA GLY A 136 -9.89 -2.39 -8.27
C GLY A 136 -10.48 -2.54 -9.67
N TYR A 137 -11.23 -3.62 -9.89
CA TYR A 137 -11.92 -3.89 -11.14
C TYR A 137 -12.93 -2.79 -11.48
N PHE A 138 -13.69 -2.31 -10.49
CA PHE A 138 -14.62 -1.19 -10.70
C PHE A 138 -13.90 0.07 -11.19
N ILE A 139 -12.78 0.46 -10.56
CA ILE A 139 -11.99 1.64 -10.95
C ILE A 139 -11.40 1.43 -12.35
N VAL A 140 -10.82 0.27 -12.60
CA VAL A 140 -10.21 -0.06 -13.90
C VAL A 140 -11.24 -0.02 -15.02
N LYS A 141 -12.41 -0.64 -14.82
CA LYS A 141 -13.49 -0.68 -15.80
C LYS A 141 -14.09 0.70 -16.08
N ASN A 142 -14.29 1.52 -15.05
CA ASN A 142 -15.08 2.76 -15.16
C ASN A 142 -14.24 4.04 -15.26
N VAL A 143 -12.96 4.03 -14.90
CA VAL A 143 -12.11 5.22 -14.90
C VAL A 143 -10.96 5.05 -15.88
N TRP A 144 -10.17 3.98 -15.72
CA TRP A 144 -8.90 3.81 -16.41
C TRP A 144 -9.03 3.21 -17.81
N ALA A 145 -9.44 1.95 -17.88
CA ALA A 145 -9.50 1.14 -19.09
C ALA A 145 -10.91 1.11 -19.69
N ARG A 146 -11.68 2.21 -19.56
CA ARG A 146 -13.07 2.31 -20.07
C ARG A 146 -13.22 1.82 -21.51
N LYS A 147 -12.25 2.16 -22.38
CA LYS A 147 -12.27 1.76 -23.79
C LYS A 147 -12.12 0.24 -23.95
N LEU A 148 -11.19 -0.38 -23.22
CA LEU A 148 -10.95 -1.82 -23.22
C LEU A 148 -12.22 -2.61 -22.86
N PHE A 149 -12.95 -2.18 -21.84
CA PHE A 149 -14.13 -2.89 -21.35
C PHE A 149 -15.43 -2.56 -22.09
N LYS A 150 -15.44 -1.51 -22.94
CA LYS A 150 -16.52 -1.24 -23.89
C LYS A 150 -16.41 -2.05 -25.19
N LEU A 151 -15.28 -2.72 -25.42
CA LEU A 151 -15.11 -3.60 -26.58
C LEU A 151 -16.05 -4.80 -26.48
N GLN A 152 -16.82 -5.04 -27.53
CA GLN A 152 -17.81 -6.12 -27.57
C GLN A 152 -17.15 -7.49 -27.77
N GLU A 153 -15.99 -7.52 -28.45
CA GLU A 153 -15.14 -8.70 -28.64
C GLU A 153 -13.70 -8.31 -28.31
N TRP A 154 -12.98 -9.14 -27.53
CA TRP A 154 -11.56 -8.94 -27.28
C TRP A 154 -10.73 -9.64 -28.36
N ILE A 155 -11.08 -10.86 -28.75
CA ILE A 155 -10.29 -11.66 -29.71
C ILE A 155 -11.13 -11.93 -30.96
N LYS A 156 -10.62 -11.64 -32.16
CA LYS A 156 -11.27 -12.11 -33.39
C LYS A 156 -10.71 -13.48 -33.76
N VAL A 157 -11.60 -14.37 -34.20
CA VAL A 157 -11.23 -15.72 -34.60
C VAL A 157 -11.62 -15.90 -36.06
N ASP A 158 -10.67 -15.65 -36.96
CA ASP A 158 -10.87 -15.81 -38.40
C ASP A 158 -10.17 -17.10 -38.88
N GLY A 159 -10.86 -17.92 -39.66
CA GLY A 159 -10.24 -19.00 -40.46
C GLY A 159 -9.86 -20.30 -39.73
N TYR A 160 -10.47 -20.63 -38.59
CA TYR A 160 -10.17 -21.86 -37.84
C TYR A 160 -11.43 -22.74 -37.62
N ASP A 161 -11.26 -24.05 -37.52
CA ASP A 161 -12.32 -25.05 -37.37
C ASP A 161 -13.13 -24.87 -36.06
N ASP A 162 -14.43 -25.21 -36.05
CA ASP A 162 -15.36 -24.86 -34.96
C ASP A 162 -14.95 -25.46 -33.59
N ALA A 163 -14.30 -26.62 -33.62
CA ALA A 163 -13.74 -27.29 -32.43
C ALA A 163 -12.64 -26.47 -31.71
N THR A 164 -11.91 -25.64 -32.44
CA THR A 164 -10.80 -24.80 -31.92
C THR A 164 -11.28 -23.38 -31.62
N THR A 165 -12.34 -22.91 -32.28
CA THR A 165 -12.92 -21.58 -32.03
C THR A 165 -13.94 -21.57 -30.89
N GLY A 166 -14.54 -22.70 -30.53
CA GLY A 166 -15.53 -22.82 -29.44
C GLY A 166 -15.09 -22.23 -28.09
N PRO A 167 -13.89 -22.56 -27.57
CA PRO A 167 -13.37 -21.97 -26.33
C PRO A 167 -13.13 -20.46 -26.42
N LEU A 168 -12.62 -19.94 -27.54
CA LEU A 168 -12.41 -18.50 -27.75
C LEU A 168 -13.73 -17.73 -27.93
N LYS A 169 -14.72 -18.33 -28.60
CA LYS A 169 -16.09 -17.80 -28.69
C LYS A 169 -16.73 -17.70 -27.30
N ARG A 170 -16.55 -18.71 -26.43
CA ARG A 170 -16.98 -18.66 -25.03
C ARG A 170 -16.24 -17.58 -24.25
N PHE A 171 -14.92 -17.45 -24.42
CA PHE A 171 -14.09 -16.44 -23.77
C PHE A 171 -14.54 -15.00 -24.11
N ASN A 172 -14.98 -14.76 -25.35
CA ASN A 172 -15.51 -13.48 -25.77
C ASN A 172 -16.85 -13.08 -25.12
N SER A 173 -17.51 -13.94 -24.32
CA SER A 173 -18.68 -13.51 -23.54
C SER A 173 -18.30 -12.60 -22.36
N ILE A 174 -19.12 -11.58 -22.06
CA ILE A 174 -18.84 -10.54 -21.06
C ILE A 174 -18.51 -11.12 -19.67
N ASN A 175 -19.22 -12.17 -19.26
CA ASN A 175 -19.02 -12.83 -17.97
C ASN A 175 -17.66 -13.52 -17.90
N ASN A 176 -17.26 -14.21 -18.98
CA ASN A 176 -15.99 -14.92 -19.03
C ASN A 176 -14.79 -13.96 -19.07
N ARG A 177 -14.95 -12.75 -19.62
CA ARG A 177 -13.90 -11.70 -19.59
C ARG A 177 -13.70 -11.09 -18.21
N THR A 178 -14.79 -10.91 -17.47
CA THR A 178 -14.72 -10.40 -16.09
C THR A 178 -14.04 -11.41 -15.19
N PHE A 179 -14.47 -12.68 -15.29
CA PHE A 179 -13.82 -13.80 -14.61
C PHE A 179 -12.33 -13.87 -14.96
N PHE A 180 -12.01 -13.81 -16.25
CA PHE A 180 -10.62 -13.88 -16.71
C PHE A 180 -9.74 -12.75 -16.15
N VAL A 181 -10.16 -11.49 -16.26
CA VAL A 181 -9.36 -10.38 -15.69
C VAL A 181 -9.18 -10.55 -14.20
N ASN A 182 -10.19 -11.04 -13.50
CA ASN A 182 -10.13 -11.25 -12.06
C ASN A 182 -9.18 -12.37 -11.64
N GLU A 183 -8.93 -13.35 -12.51
CA GLU A 183 -7.95 -14.43 -12.30
C GLU A 183 -6.51 -14.00 -12.62
N LEU A 184 -6.33 -12.95 -13.41
CA LEU A 184 -5.02 -12.41 -13.72
C LEU A 184 -4.45 -11.57 -12.57
N THR A 185 -3.17 -11.77 -12.33
CA THR A 185 -2.29 -10.99 -11.44
C THR A 185 -1.08 -10.50 -12.24
N PRO A 186 -0.29 -9.55 -11.71
CA PRO A 186 0.94 -9.12 -12.38
C PRO A 186 1.93 -10.26 -12.67
N ASP A 187 1.98 -11.28 -11.80
CA ASP A 187 2.93 -12.38 -11.88
C ASP A 187 2.53 -13.44 -12.91
N ASN A 188 1.23 -13.79 -12.97
CA ASN A 188 0.75 -14.82 -13.90
C ASN A 188 0.32 -14.26 -15.26
N PHE A 189 0.40 -12.94 -15.46
CA PHE A 189 -0.17 -12.28 -16.63
C PHE A 189 0.30 -12.88 -17.97
N PHE A 190 1.62 -12.95 -18.17
CA PHE A 190 2.19 -13.39 -19.45
C PHE A 190 1.94 -14.88 -19.70
N GLU A 191 1.96 -15.70 -18.66
CA GLU A 191 1.64 -17.13 -18.75
C GLU A 191 0.16 -17.36 -19.05
N GLY A 192 -0.73 -16.63 -18.38
CA GLY A 192 -2.19 -16.69 -18.59
C GLY A 192 -2.61 -16.22 -19.98
N ILE A 193 -1.88 -15.26 -20.54
CA ILE A 193 -2.08 -14.81 -21.93
C ILE A 193 -1.54 -15.86 -22.92
N LYS A 194 -0.35 -16.44 -22.67
CA LYS A 194 0.25 -17.48 -23.50
C LYS A 194 -0.60 -18.76 -23.54
N SER A 195 -1.18 -19.17 -22.41
CA SER A 195 -2.01 -20.39 -22.31
C SER A 195 -3.29 -20.31 -23.15
N LEU A 196 -3.76 -19.11 -23.42
CA LEU A 196 -4.89 -18.85 -24.32
C LEU A 196 -4.50 -18.72 -25.79
N ASN A 197 -3.22 -18.99 -26.13
CA ASN A 197 -2.64 -18.79 -27.46
C ASN A 197 -2.79 -17.35 -27.97
N ILE A 198 -2.77 -16.40 -27.05
CA ILE A 198 -2.87 -14.97 -27.32
C ILE A 198 -1.44 -14.42 -27.45
N GLY A 199 -0.84 -14.53 -28.63
CA GLY A 199 0.54 -14.10 -28.91
C GLY A 199 0.65 -12.93 -29.90
N PRO A 200 1.86 -12.38 -30.13
CA PRO A 200 2.12 -11.47 -31.24
C PRO A 200 1.74 -12.14 -32.57
N GLY A 201 0.69 -11.65 -33.23
CA GLY A 201 0.09 -12.27 -34.42
C GLY A 201 -1.32 -12.87 -34.20
N SER A 202 -1.76 -13.04 -32.96
CA SER A 202 -3.18 -13.26 -32.65
C SER A 202 -3.95 -11.96 -32.94
N GLN A 203 -4.98 -12.05 -33.79
CA GLN A 203 -5.74 -10.87 -34.19
C GLN A 203 -6.70 -10.46 -33.08
N PHE A 204 -6.24 -9.60 -32.17
CA PHE A 204 -7.14 -8.71 -31.43
C PHE A 204 -7.75 -7.72 -32.42
N GLY A 205 -8.80 -8.13 -33.12
CA GLY A 205 -9.38 -7.32 -34.18
C GLY A 205 -10.21 -6.19 -33.60
N PHE A 206 -9.69 -4.96 -33.71
CA PHE A 206 -10.52 -3.77 -33.61
C PHE A 206 -11.41 -3.68 -34.85
N HIS A 207 -12.71 -3.71 -34.67
CA HIS A 207 -13.59 -2.93 -35.54
C HIS A 207 -14.31 -1.92 -34.64
N PRO A 208 -13.92 -0.63 -34.66
CA PRO A 208 -14.86 0.38 -34.20
C PRO A 208 -16.13 0.20 -35.02
N LYS A 209 -17.24 -0.17 -34.36
CA LYS A 209 -18.55 -0.10 -35.00
C LYS A 209 -18.70 1.35 -35.46
N ASN A 210 -18.75 1.54 -36.78
CA ASN A 210 -18.96 2.82 -37.50
C ASN A 210 -17.72 3.65 -37.90
N VAL A 211 -16.62 3.02 -38.36
CA VAL A 211 -15.71 3.72 -39.27
C VAL A 211 -16.04 3.27 -40.70
N PRO A 212 -16.64 4.12 -41.54
CA PRO A 212 -16.84 3.77 -42.94
C PRO A 212 -15.46 3.55 -43.58
N ASN A 213 -15.26 2.36 -44.16
CA ASN A 213 -14.12 2.07 -45.03
C ASN A 213 -14.22 2.96 -46.27
N LYS A 214 -13.77 4.22 -46.16
CA LYS A 214 -13.68 5.11 -47.31
C LYS A 214 -12.45 4.71 -48.10
N LYS A 215 -12.63 3.86 -49.10
CA LYS A 215 -11.64 3.65 -50.16
C LYS A 215 -11.44 4.99 -50.88
N ILE A 216 -10.30 5.63 -50.67
CA ILE A 216 -9.82 6.71 -51.55
C ILE A 216 -8.98 6.01 -52.63
N PRO A 217 -9.34 6.11 -53.92
CA PRO A 217 -8.56 5.50 -54.99
C PRO A 217 -7.17 6.13 -55.06
N GLY A 218 -6.11 5.31 -55.09
CA GLY A 218 -4.72 5.77 -55.26
C GLY A 218 -3.91 5.98 -53.99
N THR A 219 -4.48 5.76 -52.81
CA THR A 219 -3.72 5.64 -51.55
C THR A 219 -3.67 4.18 -51.12
N GLU A 220 -2.48 3.68 -50.73
CA GLU A 220 -2.38 2.41 -50.01
C GLU A 220 -3.40 2.37 -48.87
N MET A 221 -3.91 1.18 -48.56
CA MET A 221 -4.80 0.99 -47.42
C MET A 221 -4.12 1.58 -46.19
N VAL A 222 -4.61 2.73 -45.72
CA VAL A 222 -4.25 3.22 -44.39
C VAL A 222 -4.93 2.26 -43.43
N ASN A 223 -4.25 1.17 -43.11
CA ASN A 223 -4.50 0.46 -41.88
C ASN A 223 -4.52 1.55 -40.79
N PRO A 224 -5.55 1.65 -39.94
CA PRO A 224 -5.53 2.57 -38.80
C PRO A 224 -4.46 2.21 -37.75
N MET A 225 -3.40 1.48 -38.13
CA MET A 225 -2.27 1.05 -37.34
C MET A 225 -1.15 2.09 -37.24
N THR A 226 -1.46 3.39 -37.28
CA THR A 226 -0.48 4.44 -36.96
C THR A 226 -0.84 5.27 -35.72
N GLY A 227 -1.85 4.83 -34.95
CA GLY A 227 -2.17 5.40 -33.64
C GLY A 227 -2.95 4.45 -32.73
N GLY A 228 -2.89 3.15 -33.00
CA GLY A 228 -3.70 2.12 -32.36
C GLY A 228 -3.22 1.81 -30.95
N VAL A 229 -4.06 2.08 -29.97
CA VAL A 229 -3.94 1.61 -28.58
C VAL A 229 -3.53 0.14 -28.54
N ASN A 230 -2.41 -0.19 -27.89
CA ASN A 230 -2.00 -1.57 -27.69
C ASN A 230 -2.84 -2.24 -26.59
N ILE A 231 -3.69 -3.20 -26.97
CA ILE A 231 -4.62 -3.90 -26.06
C ILE A 231 -3.85 -4.66 -24.97
N MET A 232 -2.75 -5.32 -25.33
CA MET A 232 -1.94 -6.07 -24.35
C MET A 232 -1.42 -5.15 -23.26
N LYS A 233 -0.88 -3.99 -23.65
CA LYS A 233 -0.45 -2.95 -22.71
C LYS A 233 -1.59 -2.40 -21.87
N GLN A 234 -2.78 -2.19 -22.45
CA GLN A 234 -3.95 -1.72 -21.69
C GLN A 234 -4.48 -2.76 -20.72
N LEU A 235 -4.54 -4.03 -21.13
CA LEU A 235 -4.98 -5.14 -20.31
C LEU A 235 -3.98 -5.39 -19.17
N TYR A 236 -2.68 -5.35 -19.46
CA TYR A 236 -1.63 -5.44 -18.45
C TYR A 236 -1.75 -4.29 -17.44
N SER A 237 -1.86 -3.06 -17.92
CA SER A 237 -2.04 -1.87 -17.07
C SER A 237 -3.31 -1.97 -16.21
N ALA A 238 -4.40 -2.51 -16.76
CA ALA A 238 -5.65 -2.78 -16.04
C ALA A 238 -5.45 -3.82 -14.92
N VAL A 239 -4.75 -4.92 -15.20
CA VAL A 239 -4.46 -5.99 -14.22
C VAL A 239 -3.57 -5.46 -13.09
N ILE A 240 -2.50 -4.74 -13.43
CA ILE A 240 -1.63 -4.09 -12.43
C ILE A 240 -2.45 -3.14 -11.55
N LEU A 241 -3.21 -2.25 -12.17
CA LEU A 241 -3.90 -1.20 -11.43
C LEU A 241 -4.93 -1.78 -10.44
N LYS A 242 -5.72 -2.80 -10.83
CA LYS A 242 -6.68 -3.41 -9.89
C LYS A 242 -5.97 -4.09 -8.71
N ASP A 243 -4.84 -4.75 -8.97
CA ASP A 243 -4.07 -5.48 -7.95
C ASP A 243 -3.41 -4.51 -6.98
N MET A 244 -2.83 -3.43 -7.50
CA MET A 244 -2.23 -2.37 -6.70
C MET A 244 -3.25 -1.59 -5.87
N ILE A 245 -4.48 -1.40 -6.36
CA ILE A 245 -5.56 -0.81 -5.56
C ILE A 245 -5.86 -1.69 -4.35
N SER A 246 -5.88 -3.02 -4.53
CA SER A 246 -6.04 -3.93 -3.39
C SER A 246 -4.90 -3.82 -2.39
N GLU A 247 -3.65 -3.79 -2.87
CA GLU A 247 -2.48 -3.66 -2.01
C GLU A 247 -2.51 -2.34 -1.23
N PHE A 248 -2.85 -1.23 -1.91
CA PHE A 248 -3.03 0.08 -1.28
C PHE A 248 -4.05 0.04 -0.15
N ILE A 249 -5.22 -0.58 -0.38
CA ILE A 249 -6.28 -0.69 0.62
C ILE A 249 -5.80 -1.53 1.81
N TRP A 250 -5.15 -2.66 1.56
CA TRP A 250 -4.63 -3.49 2.64
C TRP A 250 -3.57 -2.76 3.47
N TYR A 251 -2.61 -2.09 2.84
CA TYR A 251 -1.58 -1.34 3.55
C TYR A 251 -2.19 -0.19 4.34
N PHE A 252 -3.17 0.51 3.75
CA PHE A 252 -3.93 1.53 4.46
C PHE A 252 -4.60 1.00 5.73
N LEU A 253 -5.35 -0.09 5.62
CA LEU A 253 -6.03 -0.71 6.77
C LEU A 253 -5.05 -1.24 7.80
N GLY A 254 -4.01 -1.96 7.36
CA GLY A 254 -2.97 -2.52 8.22
C GLY A 254 -2.18 -1.44 8.96
N GLY A 255 -1.84 -0.34 8.28
CA GLY A 255 -1.11 0.77 8.86
C GLY A 255 -1.93 1.50 9.92
N LEU A 256 -3.21 1.75 9.65
CA LEU A 256 -4.13 2.34 10.64
C LEU A 256 -4.35 1.41 11.84
N LEU A 257 -4.50 0.11 11.60
CA LEU A 257 -4.64 -0.87 12.68
C LEU A 257 -3.37 -0.94 13.54
N ALA A 258 -2.20 -1.03 12.92
CA ALA A 258 -0.91 -1.04 13.62
C ALA A 258 -0.72 0.22 14.46
N TYR A 259 -1.04 1.38 13.89
CA TYR A 259 -0.98 2.65 14.62
C TYR A 259 -1.98 2.68 15.78
N SER A 260 -3.23 2.27 15.57
CA SER A 260 -4.25 2.23 16.61
C SER A 260 -3.82 1.35 17.78
N VAL A 261 -3.34 0.13 17.51
CA VAL A 261 -2.86 -0.79 18.55
C VAL A 261 -1.66 -0.21 19.30
N SER A 262 -0.75 0.45 18.58
CA SER A 262 0.40 1.10 19.19
C SER A 262 0.01 2.27 20.09
N GLN A 263 -0.95 3.09 19.68
CA GLN A 263 -1.48 4.18 20.50
C GLN A 263 -2.21 3.66 21.73
N ILE A 264 -3.01 2.59 21.62
CA ILE A 264 -3.64 1.92 22.77
C ILE A 264 -2.58 1.45 23.75
N ASN A 265 -1.52 0.76 23.29
CA ASN A 265 -0.44 0.31 24.17
C ASN A 265 0.32 1.46 24.84
N ILE A 266 0.44 2.62 24.16
CA ILE A 266 1.07 3.81 24.71
C ILE A 266 0.19 4.48 25.76
N ILE A 267 -1.12 4.57 25.51
CA ILE A 267 -2.08 5.26 26.39
C ILE A 267 -2.42 4.40 27.60
N ASP A 268 -2.74 3.12 27.38
CA ASP A 268 -3.09 2.18 28.45
C ASP A 268 -1.83 1.76 29.24
N GLY A 269 -0.68 1.69 28.57
CA GLY A 269 0.62 1.48 29.20
C GLY A 269 1.28 2.77 29.70
N ALA A 270 0.62 3.93 29.60
CA ALA A 270 1.18 5.22 30.01
C ALA A 270 1.42 5.20 31.53
N CYS A 271 2.69 5.02 31.89
CA CYS A 271 3.20 5.20 33.25
C CYS A 271 2.75 4.19 34.32
N ASP A 272 2.39 2.96 33.96
CA ASP A 272 1.83 1.97 34.90
C ASP A 272 2.72 1.56 36.11
N LYS A 273 3.94 2.09 36.26
CA LYS A 273 4.82 1.83 37.43
C LYS A 273 5.62 3.01 37.96
N GLY A 274 5.50 4.21 37.37
CA GLY A 274 6.39 5.35 37.70
C GLY A 274 5.85 6.31 38.77
N VAL A 275 4.55 6.29 39.06
CA VAL A 275 3.95 7.24 40.03
C VAL A 275 3.46 6.53 41.30
N GLN A 276 3.21 5.22 41.26
CA GLN A 276 2.76 4.48 42.44
C GLN A 276 3.92 3.96 43.30
N LYS A 277 5.02 3.45 42.71
CA LYS A 277 6.15 2.94 43.51
C LYS A 277 6.93 4.02 44.26
N ASP A 278 7.14 5.18 43.64
CA ASP A 278 7.90 6.24 44.29
C ASP A 278 7.11 6.87 45.45
N LYS A 279 5.77 6.92 45.34
CA LYS A 279 4.89 7.39 46.42
C LYS A 279 4.74 6.38 47.55
N GLU A 280 4.73 5.09 47.24
CA GLU A 280 4.59 4.02 48.24
C GLU A 280 5.91 3.76 48.99
N PHE A 281 7.06 3.97 48.33
CA PHE A 281 8.38 3.95 48.94
C PHE A 281 8.62 5.19 49.83
N ASP A 282 8.32 6.40 49.35
CA ASP A 282 8.45 7.62 50.16
C ASP A 282 7.50 7.62 51.37
N SER A 283 6.30 7.03 51.26
CA SER A 283 5.39 6.88 52.41
C SER A 283 5.88 5.83 53.41
N GLY A 284 6.51 4.75 52.94
CA GLY A 284 7.04 3.69 53.80
C GLY A 284 8.24 4.14 54.63
N GLU A 285 9.19 4.87 54.03
CA GLU A 285 10.34 5.43 54.77
C GLU A 285 9.93 6.52 55.76
N ALA A 286 8.91 7.33 55.43
CA ALA A 286 8.40 8.35 56.33
C ALA A 286 7.65 7.75 57.54
N GLU A 287 6.95 6.63 57.37
CA GLU A 287 6.23 5.93 58.44
C GLU A 287 7.16 5.13 59.36
N GLU A 288 8.22 4.52 58.81
CA GLU A 288 9.24 3.78 59.56
C GLU A 288 10.18 4.71 60.35
N ALA A 289 10.47 5.90 59.82
CA ALA A 289 11.20 6.95 60.54
C ALA A 289 10.37 7.61 61.67
N ALA A 290 9.05 7.64 61.55
CA ALA A 290 8.15 8.20 62.57
C ALA A 290 7.85 7.24 63.73
N THR A 291 8.11 5.93 63.55
CA THR A 291 7.86 4.90 64.56
C THR A 291 9.13 4.46 65.31
N SER A 292 10.30 4.95 64.90
CA SER A 292 11.61 4.63 65.50
C SER A 292 12.26 5.78 66.29
N ALA A 293 11.55 6.90 66.48
CA ALA A 293 11.94 8.07 67.29
C ALA A 293 11.01 8.27 68.49
#